data_AF-A0ABD3FWY0-F1
#
_entry.id   AF-A0ABD3FWY0-F1
#
_cell.length_a   1.000
_cell.length_b   1.000
_cell.length_c   1.000
_cell.angle_alpha   90.00
_cell.angle_beta   90.00
_cell.angle_gamma   90.00
#
_symmetry.space_group_name_H-M   'P 1'
#
loop_
_entity.id
_entity.type
_entity.pdbx_description
1 polymer ?
#
loop_
_entity_poly.entity_id
_entity_poly.type
_entity_poly.pdbx_seq_one_letter_code
_entity_poly.pdbx_strand_id
1 'polypeptide(L)'
;MEVSKPKTRRTDGPITTPLECFRHGKDSISMGNALAELAMRLVDAEDREDFRKADGVTAIVDQLARLLEEQATMNYAWQTSEVFGSGKNTKYTTRFSSRVRIDYSLIPVIIHKLTSSLVVALCHASIDAEIAVEMHELNALETLFQTLSVLPEHLDDYVPFVLESCRNLCGSDGYSSLPTDFVQSMWEILLSKEAPTYWHELAAETLTNIAAIDPSRAAATLSRISATLSLFLQVSHSDSTGFGLALCDLLCNLCCDQACCLLVICELDTCRPRGHLRHSGVVYLAELTEKAQDDALKQSMEALVHNLSWSDPTGKRSVQKLALCSFMTRFALEPAISS
;
A
#
# COMPACT_ATOMS: atom_id res chain seq x y z
N MET A 1 -2.21 -5.15 -42.92
CA MET A 1 -3.49 -4.59 -42.47
C MET A 1 -3.27 -4.07 -41.07
N GLU A 2 -3.05 -2.77 -40.92
CA GLU A 2 -3.03 -2.11 -39.62
C GLU A 2 -4.46 -2.11 -39.07
N VAL A 3 -4.67 -2.75 -37.93
CA VAL A 3 -5.93 -2.67 -37.21
C VAL A 3 -5.94 -1.33 -36.49
N SER A 4 -6.64 -0.35 -37.06
CA SER A 4 -6.91 0.91 -36.37
C SER A 4 -7.74 0.61 -35.12
N LYS A 5 -7.15 0.81 -33.93
CA LYS A 5 -7.92 0.82 -32.68
C LYS A 5 -9.04 1.86 -32.81
N PRO A 6 -10.28 1.55 -32.41
CA PRO A 6 -11.35 2.54 -32.42
C PRO A 6 -11.00 3.62 -31.39
N LYS A 7 -10.66 4.82 -31.87
CA LYS A 7 -10.61 6.03 -31.04
C LYS A 7 -12.03 6.36 -30.64
N THR A 8 -12.47 5.89 -29.49
CA THR A 8 -13.57 6.50 -28.75
C THR A 8 -13.17 7.93 -28.44
N ARG A 9 -13.57 8.88 -29.31
CA ARG A 9 -13.50 10.31 -28.99
C ARG A 9 -14.38 10.53 -27.76
N ARG A 10 -13.76 10.69 -26.59
CA ARG A 10 -14.44 11.14 -25.37
C ARG A 10 -15.09 12.49 -25.64
N THR A 11 -16.37 12.60 -25.26
CA THR A 11 -17.17 13.82 -25.36
C THR A 11 -16.88 14.82 -24.24
N ASP A 12 -16.06 14.44 -23.26
CA ASP A 12 -15.98 15.08 -21.94
C ASP A 12 -14.85 16.11 -21.82
N GLY A 13 -14.32 16.59 -22.96
CA GLY A 13 -13.28 17.63 -22.99
C GLY A 13 -11.92 17.18 -22.41
N PRO A 14 -10.90 18.08 -22.41
CA PRO A 14 -9.57 17.76 -21.90
C PRO A 14 -9.54 17.70 -20.37
N ILE A 15 -8.72 16.81 -19.79
CA ILE A 15 -8.55 16.65 -18.31
C ILE A 15 -8.03 17.91 -17.63
N THR A 16 -7.44 18.84 -18.40
CA THR A 16 -7.05 20.15 -17.92
C THR A 16 -8.24 20.97 -17.43
N THR A 17 -9.45 20.74 -17.96
CA THR A 17 -10.67 21.47 -17.56
C THR A 17 -11.05 21.18 -16.10
N PRO A 18 -11.26 19.93 -15.67
CA PRO A 18 -11.51 19.64 -14.25
C PRO A 18 -10.29 20.00 -13.38
N LEU A 19 -9.06 19.89 -13.87
CA LEU A 19 -7.86 20.32 -13.12
C LEU A 19 -7.85 21.83 -12.83
N GLU A 20 -8.18 22.67 -13.82
CA GLU A 20 -8.30 24.12 -13.64
C GLU A 20 -9.46 24.47 -12.68
N CYS A 21 -10.60 23.79 -12.81
CA CYS A 21 -11.73 23.94 -11.90
C CYS A 21 -11.38 23.54 -10.45
N PHE A 22 -10.54 22.53 -10.27
CA PHE A 22 -10.02 22.13 -8.97
C PHE A 22 -9.09 23.21 -8.40
N ARG A 23 -8.11 23.69 -9.18
CA ARG A 23 -7.15 24.73 -8.76
C ARG A 23 -7.78 26.07 -8.42
N HIS A 24 -8.81 26.45 -9.17
CA HIS A 24 -9.46 27.76 -9.06
C HIS A 24 -10.88 27.66 -8.49
N GLY A 25 -11.24 26.52 -7.92
CA GLY A 25 -12.55 26.27 -7.34
C GLY A 25 -12.90 27.33 -6.30
N LYS A 26 -13.97 28.07 -6.53
CA LYS A 26 -14.41 29.15 -5.64
C LYS A 26 -15.28 28.66 -4.48
N ASP A 27 -15.76 27.43 -4.58
CA ASP A 27 -16.66 26.79 -3.63
C ASP A 27 -16.43 25.26 -3.59
N SER A 28 -16.83 24.66 -2.47
CA SER A 28 -16.63 23.24 -2.18
C SER A 28 -17.37 22.29 -3.13
N ILE A 29 -18.48 22.72 -3.74
CA ILE A 29 -19.26 21.89 -4.67
C ILE A 29 -18.52 21.79 -6.01
N SER A 30 -18.10 22.93 -6.56
CA SER A 30 -17.35 22.99 -7.82
C SER A 30 -16.06 22.18 -7.74
N MET A 31 -15.32 22.34 -6.65
CA MET A 31 -14.07 21.62 -6.42
C MET A 31 -14.32 20.12 -6.19
N GLY A 32 -15.43 19.74 -5.54
CA GLY A 32 -15.78 18.34 -5.35
C GLY A 32 -16.22 17.62 -6.62
N ASN A 33 -16.93 18.30 -7.50
CA ASN A 33 -17.25 17.75 -8.83
C ASN A 33 -15.98 17.60 -9.66
N ALA A 34 -15.07 18.57 -9.61
CA ALA A 34 -13.79 18.50 -10.29
C ALA A 34 -12.92 17.34 -9.78
N LEU A 35 -12.79 17.16 -8.47
CA LEU A 35 -12.05 16.03 -7.88
C LEU A 35 -12.67 14.69 -8.22
N ALA A 36 -14.00 14.57 -8.20
CA ALA A 36 -14.68 13.34 -8.59
C ALA A 36 -14.45 13.01 -10.08
N GLU A 37 -14.47 14.03 -10.96
CA GLU A 37 -14.15 13.85 -12.37
C GLU A 37 -12.69 13.44 -12.58
N LEU A 38 -11.73 14.08 -11.89
CA LEU A 38 -10.32 13.69 -11.90
C LEU A 38 -10.14 12.24 -11.44
N ALA A 39 -10.75 11.86 -10.31
CA ALA A 39 -10.70 10.50 -9.79
C ALA A 39 -11.19 9.46 -10.81
N MET A 40 -12.27 9.76 -11.54
CA MET A 40 -12.79 8.86 -12.58
C MET A 40 -11.90 8.80 -13.82
N ARG A 41 -11.31 9.92 -14.23
CA ARG A 41 -10.53 10.02 -15.47
C ARG A 41 -9.10 9.52 -15.35
N LEU A 42 -8.49 9.65 -14.17
CA LEU A 42 -7.11 9.21 -13.92
C LEU A 42 -6.95 7.67 -13.96
N VAL A 43 -8.04 6.92 -14.12
CA VAL A 43 -8.01 5.50 -14.45
C VAL A 43 -7.42 5.26 -15.85
N ASP A 44 -7.56 6.21 -16.77
CA ASP A 44 -7.06 6.09 -18.15
C ASP A 44 -5.64 6.65 -18.31
N ALA A 45 -4.78 5.89 -19.00
CA ALA A 45 -3.38 6.25 -19.20
C ALA A 45 -3.19 7.55 -20.02
N GLU A 46 -4.03 7.79 -21.04
CA GLU A 46 -3.96 9.03 -21.84
C GLU A 46 -4.25 10.27 -21.00
N ASP A 47 -5.26 10.18 -20.12
CA ASP A 47 -5.63 11.27 -19.22
C ASP A 47 -4.55 11.49 -18.14
N ARG A 48 -3.89 10.42 -17.64
CA ARG A 48 -2.75 10.57 -16.71
C ARG A 48 -1.59 11.36 -17.30
N GLU A 49 -1.24 11.10 -18.55
CA GLU A 49 -0.13 11.81 -19.20
C GLU A 49 -0.45 13.30 -19.45
N ASP A 50 -1.68 13.62 -19.87
CA ASP A 50 -2.12 15.01 -20.02
C ASP A 50 -2.25 15.72 -18.66
N PHE A 51 -2.68 15.01 -17.63
CA PHE A 51 -2.75 15.50 -16.25
C PHE A 51 -1.36 15.84 -15.71
N ARG A 52 -0.38 14.94 -15.91
CA ARG A 52 1.02 15.13 -15.51
C ARG A 52 1.64 16.35 -16.18
N LYS A 53 1.52 16.46 -17.51
CA LYS A 53 1.98 17.63 -18.29
C LYS A 53 1.39 18.95 -17.85
N ALA A 54 0.20 18.93 -17.25
CA ALA A 54 -0.49 20.09 -16.76
C ALA A 54 -0.17 20.42 -15.29
N ASP A 55 0.89 19.86 -14.70
CA ASP A 55 1.29 19.96 -13.27
C ASP A 55 0.23 19.39 -12.31
N GLY A 56 -0.56 18.42 -12.77
CA GLY A 56 -1.65 17.84 -12.00
C GLY A 56 -1.18 17.18 -10.72
N VAL A 57 -0.05 16.47 -10.78
CA VAL A 57 0.55 15.74 -9.64
C VAL A 57 0.87 16.70 -8.50
N THR A 58 1.59 17.78 -8.79
CA THR A 58 1.88 18.85 -7.83
C THR A 58 0.61 19.42 -7.22
N ALA A 59 -0.43 19.66 -8.02
CA ALA A 59 -1.68 20.24 -7.51
C ALA A 59 -2.40 19.33 -6.51
N ILE A 60 -2.47 18.02 -6.75
CA ILE A 60 -3.18 17.08 -5.86
C ILE A 60 -2.36 16.74 -4.61
N VAL A 61 -1.04 16.56 -4.72
CA VAL A 61 -0.17 16.26 -3.57
C VAL A 61 -0.09 17.47 -2.63
N ASP A 62 0.12 18.67 -3.17
CA ASP A 62 0.17 19.91 -2.39
C ASP A 62 -1.18 20.20 -1.72
N GLN A 63 -2.31 19.90 -2.37
CA GLN A 63 -3.62 20.04 -1.74
C GLN A 63 -3.78 19.10 -0.54
N LEU A 64 -3.33 17.85 -0.64
CA LEU A 64 -3.38 16.90 0.49
C LEU A 64 -2.48 17.38 1.63
N ALA A 65 -1.25 17.81 1.31
CA ALA A 65 -0.31 18.33 2.31
C ALA A 65 -0.90 19.56 3.06
N ARG A 66 -1.46 20.52 2.32
CA ARG A 66 -2.13 21.70 2.92
C ARG A 66 -3.32 21.32 3.78
N LEU A 67 -4.12 20.33 3.37
CA LEU A 67 -5.24 19.81 4.15
C LEU A 67 -4.76 19.19 5.47
N LEU A 68 -3.70 18.36 5.43
CA LEU A 68 -3.15 17.75 6.64
C LEU A 68 -2.56 18.79 7.59
N GLU A 69 -1.85 19.79 7.06
CA GLU A 69 -1.32 20.90 7.87
C GLU A 69 -2.46 21.67 8.55
N GLU A 70 -3.50 22.03 7.79
CA GLU A 70 -4.69 22.68 8.35
C GLU A 70 -5.31 21.82 9.46
N GLN A 71 -5.56 20.53 9.21
CA GLN A 71 -6.17 19.67 10.20
C GLN A 71 -5.29 19.51 11.44
N ALA A 72 -3.97 19.45 11.30
CA ALA A 72 -3.04 19.43 12.42
C ALA A 72 -3.20 20.70 13.30
N THR A 73 -3.31 21.90 12.71
CA THR A 73 -3.55 23.13 13.47
C THR A 73 -4.90 23.15 14.20
N MET A 74 -5.86 22.37 13.70
CA MET A 74 -7.19 22.22 14.27
C MET A 74 -7.32 21.03 15.24
N ASN A 75 -6.21 20.37 15.59
CA ASN A 75 -6.19 19.13 16.37
C ASN A 75 -7.05 18.01 15.74
N TYR A 76 -6.97 17.87 14.41
CA TYR A 76 -7.63 16.84 13.62
C TYR A 76 -9.14 16.77 13.84
N ALA A 77 -9.80 17.95 13.88
CA ALA A 77 -11.23 18.02 14.09
C ALA A 77 -12.04 17.54 12.88
N TRP A 78 -11.53 17.65 11.65
CA TRP A 78 -12.16 17.25 10.37
C TRP A 78 -13.58 17.80 10.13
N GLN A 79 -14.01 18.78 10.92
CA GLN A 79 -15.35 19.38 10.84
C GLN A 79 -15.44 20.56 9.90
N THR A 80 -14.32 21.21 9.58
CA THR A 80 -14.22 22.37 8.67
C THR A 80 -12.88 22.34 7.92
N SER A 81 -12.83 22.94 6.73
CA SER A 81 -11.59 23.11 5.97
C SER A 81 -11.68 24.34 5.06
N GLU A 82 -10.82 25.32 5.30
CA GLU A 82 -10.57 26.48 4.44
C GLU A 82 -9.85 26.07 3.16
N VAL A 83 -8.98 25.05 3.22
CA VAL A 83 -8.32 24.44 2.04
C VAL A 83 -9.35 23.98 1.01
N PHE A 84 -10.54 23.58 1.48
CA PHE A 84 -11.68 23.19 0.67
C PHE A 84 -12.78 24.26 0.52
N GLY A 85 -12.51 25.50 0.93
CA GLY A 85 -13.45 26.62 0.81
C GLY A 85 -14.66 26.52 1.74
N SER A 86 -14.59 25.72 2.80
CA SER A 86 -15.65 25.45 3.77
C SER A 86 -15.27 25.85 5.20
N GLY A 87 -14.82 27.10 5.36
CA GLY A 87 -14.45 27.68 6.66
C GLY A 87 -15.63 28.18 7.50
N LYS A 88 -15.38 28.49 8.77
CA LYS A 88 -16.38 29.01 9.75
C LYS A 88 -17.08 30.30 9.33
N ASN A 89 -16.47 31.07 8.43
CA ASN A 89 -16.99 32.35 7.90
C ASN A 89 -17.67 32.22 6.53
N THR A 90 -17.85 31.00 6.01
CA THR A 90 -18.53 30.77 4.73
C THR A 90 -20.03 31.05 4.91
N LYS A 91 -20.41 32.32 4.82
CA LYS A 91 -21.80 32.69 4.56
C LYS A 91 -22.12 32.18 3.17
N TYR A 92 -22.79 31.04 3.07
CA TYR A 92 -23.51 30.67 1.86
C TYR A 92 -24.60 31.72 1.64
N THR A 93 -24.25 32.85 1.02
CA THR A 93 -25.19 33.89 0.63
C THR A 93 -25.91 33.42 -0.63
N THR A 94 -26.96 32.63 -0.46
CA THR A 94 -27.94 32.40 -1.51
C THR A 94 -28.67 33.71 -1.80
N ARG A 95 -28.13 34.51 -2.74
CA ARG A 95 -28.93 35.47 -3.50
C ARG A 95 -29.69 34.68 -4.56
N PHE A 96 -30.78 34.03 -4.18
CA PHE A 96 -31.97 33.81 -5.01
C PHE A 96 -33.04 33.17 -4.11
N SER A 97 -34.13 33.92 -3.91
CA SER A 97 -35.48 33.44 -3.62
C SER A 97 -35.63 32.14 -2.80
N SER A 98 -35.89 32.30 -1.50
CA SER A 98 -36.67 31.39 -0.65
C SER A 98 -36.28 29.90 -0.62
N ARG A 99 -35.70 29.49 0.52
CA ARG A 99 -35.69 28.13 1.12
C ARG A 99 -34.59 27.13 0.70
N VAL A 100 -33.32 27.49 0.83
CA VAL A 100 -32.28 26.48 1.13
C VAL A 100 -31.42 27.00 2.28
N ARG A 101 -31.71 26.53 3.51
CA ARG A 101 -30.74 26.59 4.61
C ARG A 101 -29.72 25.48 4.33
N ILE A 102 -28.46 25.83 4.11
CA ILE A 102 -27.40 24.83 4.25
C ILE A 102 -27.27 24.58 5.74
N ASP A 103 -27.66 23.38 6.14
CA ASP A 103 -27.55 22.93 7.51
C ASP A 103 -26.06 22.79 7.83
N TYR A 104 -25.59 23.42 8.91
CA TYR A 104 -24.18 23.35 9.35
C TYR A 104 -23.75 21.90 9.65
N SER A 105 -24.72 20.98 9.81
CA SER A 105 -24.52 19.54 9.88
C SER A 105 -23.90 18.91 8.61
N LEU A 106 -23.98 19.59 7.45
CA LEU A 106 -23.48 19.08 6.17
C LEU A 106 -22.00 19.41 5.90
N ILE A 107 -21.39 20.32 6.66
CA ILE A 107 -20.00 20.74 6.41
C ILE A 107 -19.00 19.58 6.58
N PRO A 108 -19.06 18.77 7.66
CA PRO A 108 -18.19 17.60 7.79
C PRO A 108 -18.38 16.62 6.61
N VAL A 109 -19.62 16.40 6.18
CA VAL A 109 -19.93 15.50 5.04
C VAL A 109 -19.27 15.97 3.74
N ILE A 110 -19.25 17.28 3.49
CA ILE A 110 -18.60 17.86 2.31
C ILE A 110 -17.08 17.62 2.36
N ILE A 111 -16.44 17.88 3.50
CA ILE A 111 -15.00 17.69 3.66
C ILE A 111 -14.63 16.23 3.48
N HIS A 112 -15.39 15.33 4.08
CA HIS A 112 -15.21 13.89 3.91
C HIS A 112 -15.24 13.47 2.43
N LYS A 113 -16.24 13.95 1.68
CA LYS A 113 -16.36 13.64 0.24
C LYS A 113 -15.20 14.22 -0.59
N LEU A 114 -14.69 15.38 -0.20
CA LEU A 114 -13.58 16.03 -0.87
C LEU A 114 -12.26 15.32 -0.59
N THR A 115 -11.99 15.01 0.68
CA THR A 115 -10.83 14.21 1.10
C THR A 115 -10.84 12.86 0.41
N SER A 116 -11.99 12.18 0.35
CA SER A 116 -12.07 10.89 -0.33
C SER A 116 -11.79 10.97 -1.82
N SER A 117 -12.39 11.95 -2.51
CA SER A 117 -12.16 12.13 -3.95
C SER A 117 -10.70 12.47 -4.24
N LEU A 118 -10.05 13.26 -3.37
CA LEU A 118 -8.63 13.59 -3.47
C LEU A 118 -7.75 12.35 -3.30
N VAL A 119 -8.00 11.52 -2.28
CA VAL A 119 -7.26 10.28 -2.04
C VAL A 119 -7.44 9.28 -3.19
N VAL A 120 -8.65 9.13 -3.73
CA VAL A 120 -8.90 8.24 -4.88
C VAL A 120 -8.18 8.75 -6.14
N ALA A 121 -8.21 10.06 -6.40
CA ALA A 121 -7.47 10.65 -7.52
C ALA A 121 -5.96 10.44 -7.40
N LEU A 122 -5.39 10.63 -6.20
CA LEU A 122 -3.99 10.32 -5.90
C LEU A 122 -3.66 8.85 -6.15
N CYS A 123 -4.50 7.93 -5.68
CA CYS A 123 -4.31 6.50 -5.90
C CYS A 123 -4.25 6.16 -7.39
N HIS A 124 -5.23 6.59 -8.17
CA HIS A 124 -5.25 6.32 -9.61
C HIS A 124 -4.07 6.97 -10.35
N ALA A 125 -3.64 8.17 -9.93
CA ALA A 125 -2.47 8.83 -10.50
C ALA A 125 -1.19 8.04 -10.23
N SER A 126 -1.02 7.50 -9.01
CA SER A 126 0.19 6.77 -8.56
C SER A 126 0.48 5.47 -9.32
N ILE A 127 -0.48 4.96 -10.10
CA ILE A 127 -0.30 3.76 -10.92
C ILE A 127 0.72 3.99 -12.05
N ASP A 128 0.83 5.23 -12.53
CA ASP A 128 1.75 5.58 -13.60
C ASP A 128 3.17 5.82 -13.06
N ALA A 129 4.17 5.19 -13.68
CA ALA A 129 5.55 5.25 -13.21
C ALA A 129 6.15 6.67 -13.29
N GLU A 130 5.82 7.45 -14.32
CA GLU A 130 6.33 8.82 -14.45
C GLU A 130 5.69 9.74 -13.41
N ILE A 131 4.39 9.56 -13.14
CA ILE A 131 3.72 10.26 -12.03
C ILE A 131 4.29 9.84 -10.67
N ALA A 132 4.55 8.55 -10.45
CA ALA A 132 5.10 8.06 -9.19
C ALA A 132 6.47 8.67 -8.88
N VAL A 133 7.32 8.87 -9.90
CA VAL A 133 8.60 9.59 -9.75
C VAL A 133 8.36 11.04 -9.31
N GLU A 134 7.47 11.78 -9.97
CA GLU A 134 7.13 13.16 -9.57
C GLU A 134 6.54 13.20 -8.15
N MET A 135 5.73 12.21 -7.76
CA MET A 135 5.20 12.08 -6.40
C MET A 135 6.30 11.86 -5.36
N HIS A 136 7.36 11.11 -5.68
CA HIS A 136 8.51 10.94 -4.79
C HIS A 136 9.27 12.25 -4.60
N GLU A 137 9.47 13.02 -5.67
CA GLU A 137 10.11 14.35 -5.60
C GLU A 137 9.34 15.31 -4.66
N LEU A 138 8.02 15.13 -4.58
CA LEU A 138 7.12 15.89 -3.71
C LEU A 138 6.96 15.29 -2.29
N ASN A 139 7.69 14.23 -1.94
CA ASN A 139 7.55 13.48 -0.68
C ASN A 139 6.12 12.95 -0.43
N ALA A 140 5.39 12.58 -1.48
CA ALA A 140 3.99 12.16 -1.37
C ALA A 140 3.81 10.93 -0.46
N LEU A 141 4.79 10.03 -0.38
CA LEU A 141 4.74 8.86 0.50
C LEU A 141 4.62 9.25 1.98
N GLU A 142 5.34 10.28 2.42
CA GLU A 142 5.25 10.84 3.78
C GLU A 142 3.85 11.42 4.03
N THR A 143 3.34 12.20 3.09
CA THR A 143 1.99 12.81 3.17
C THR A 143 0.88 11.76 3.22
N LEU A 144 0.97 10.72 2.38
CA LEU A 144 0.02 9.61 2.36
C LEU A 144 0.10 8.81 3.66
N PHE A 145 1.30 8.52 4.16
CA PHE A 145 1.45 7.81 5.43
C PHE A 145 0.87 8.59 6.61
N GLN A 146 1.14 9.89 6.69
CA GLN A 146 0.53 10.75 7.71
C GLN A 146 -1.00 10.74 7.64
N THR A 147 -1.56 10.68 6.44
CA THR A 147 -3.02 10.59 6.23
C THR A 147 -3.61 9.38 6.95
N LEU A 148 -2.95 8.21 6.95
CA LEU A 148 -3.43 7.02 7.66
C LEU A 148 -3.58 7.23 9.17
N SER A 149 -2.68 8.00 9.78
CA SER A 149 -2.67 8.20 11.24
C SER A 149 -3.72 9.20 11.72
N VAL A 150 -4.23 10.05 10.83
CA VAL A 150 -5.10 11.17 11.20
C VAL A 150 -6.48 11.09 10.55
N LEU A 151 -6.71 10.10 9.67
CA LEU A 151 -8.00 9.89 9.04
C LEU A 151 -9.05 9.56 10.13
N PRO A 152 -10.22 10.20 10.13
CA PRO A 152 -11.31 9.80 11.02
C PRO A 152 -11.80 8.37 10.75
N GLU A 153 -12.18 7.64 11.79
CA GLU A 153 -12.68 6.25 11.71
C GLU A 153 -13.86 6.09 10.72
N HIS A 154 -14.74 7.08 10.59
CA HIS A 154 -15.84 7.00 9.63
C HIS A 154 -15.42 7.13 8.16
N LEU A 155 -14.12 7.35 7.89
CA LEU A 155 -13.51 7.33 6.56
C LEU A 155 -12.64 6.09 6.32
N ASP A 156 -12.75 5.06 7.16
CA ASP A 156 -11.97 3.82 7.01
C ASP A 156 -12.13 3.14 5.63
N ASP A 157 -13.27 3.36 4.95
CA ASP A 157 -13.49 2.91 3.57
C ASP A 157 -12.45 3.44 2.57
N TYR A 158 -11.73 4.51 2.92
CA TYR A 158 -10.71 5.15 2.08
C TYR A 158 -9.27 4.80 2.46
N VAL A 159 -9.05 4.13 3.60
CA VAL A 159 -7.75 3.60 4.01
C VAL A 159 -7.14 2.69 2.91
N PRO A 160 -7.89 1.80 2.24
CA PRO A 160 -7.33 1.01 1.15
C PRO A 160 -6.71 1.84 0.03
N PHE A 161 -7.30 2.96 -0.37
CA PHE A 161 -6.76 3.80 -1.43
C PHE A 161 -5.44 4.48 -1.01
N VAL A 162 -5.31 4.84 0.27
CA VAL A 162 -4.05 5.37 0.80
C VAL A 162 -2.98 4.27 0.81
N LEU A 163 -3.32 3.07 1.27
CA LEU A 163 -2.42 1.92 1.27
C LEU A 163 -2.02 1.48 -0.14
N GLU A 164 -2.95 1.48 -1.10
CA GLU A 164 -2.67 1.22 -2.52
C GLU A 164 -1.73 2.27 -3.10
N SER A 165 -1.92 3.55 -2.78
CA SER A 165 -1.01 4.62 -3.20
C SER A 165 0.39 4.38 -2.63
N CYS A 166 0.49 4.06 -1.35
CA CYS A 166 1.76 3.71 -0.71
C CYS A 166 2.42 2.48 -1.37
N ARG A 167 1.64 1.43 -1.66
CA ARG A 167 2.08 0.23 -2.37
C ARG A 167 2.65 0.58 -3.74
N ASN A 168 1.93 1.39 -4.53
CA ASN A 168 2.33 1.80 -5.88
C ASN A 168 3.63 2.61 -5.86
N LEU A 169 3.72 3.57 -4.93
CA LEU A 169 4.92 4.38 -4.74
C LEU A 169 6.12 3.54 -4.31
N CYS A 170 5.94 2.56 -3.42
CA CYS A 170 7.00 1.62 -3.06
C CYS A 170 7.35 0.65 -4.20
N GLY A 171 6.44 0.41 -5.16
CA GLY A 171 6.70 -0.42 -6.33
C GLY A 171 7.39 0.31 -7.48
N SER A 172 7.49 1.64 -7.40
CA SER A 172 8.15 2.46 -8.43
C SER A 172 9.65 2.64 -8.17
N ASP A 173 10.42 2.68 -9.26
CA ASP A 173 11.85 2.95 -9.25
C ASP A 173 12.11 4.43 -8.90
N GLY A 174 12.12 4.79 -7.62
CA GLY A 174 12.31 6.20 -7.24
C GLY A 174 12.42 6.56 -5.77
N TYR A 175 11.94 5.73 -4.83
CA TYR A 175 11.96 6.14 -3.42
C TYR A 175 13.32 5.89 -2.75
N SER A 176 14.01 6.99 -2.43
CA SER A 176 15.29 6.95 -1.70
C SER A 176 15.11 6.78 -0.20
N SER A 177 14.00 7.28 0.36
CA SER A 177 13.74 7.30 1.81
C SER A 177 12.32 6.84 2.10
N LEU A 178 12.17 6.05 3.16
CA LEU A 178 10.86 5.70 3.71
C LEU A 178 10.59 6.63 4.90
N PRO A 179 9.33 7.03 5.14
CA PRO A 179 8.95 7.77 6.34
C PRO A 179 9.36 7.02 7.60
N THR A 180 9.58 7.76 8.69
CA THR A 180 9.84 7.16 10.00
C THR A 180 8.64 6.31 10.41
N ASP A 181 8.89 5.14 11.02
CA ASP A 181 7.88 4.17 11.45
C ASP A 181 7.02 3.54 10.33
N PHE A 182 7.17 3.93 9.06
CA PHE A 182 6.37 3.39 7.94
C PHE A 182 6.41 1.86 7.87
N VAL A 183 7.62 1.31 7.86
CA VAL A 183 7.83 -0.16 7.81
C VAL A 183 7.23 -0.84 9.04
N GLN A 184 7.39 -0.22 10.22
CA GLN A 184 6.84 -0.72 11.47
C GLN A 184 5.31 -0.80 11.41
N SER A 185 4.65 0.24 10.88
CA SER A 185 3.20 0.29 10.72
C SER A 185 2.69 -0.71 9.68
N MET A 186 3.42 -0.92 8.57
CA MET A 186 3.03 -1.95 7.60
C MET A 186 3.05 -3.35 8.22
N TRP A 187 4.04 -3.66 9.08
CA TRP A 187 4.05 -4.91 9.84
C TRP A 187 2.90 -5.01 10.84
N GLU A 188 2.56 -3.91 11.51
CA GLU A 188 1.44 -3.88 12.46
C GLU A 188 0.10 -4.09 11.76
N ILE A 189 -0.10 -3.49 10.57
CA ILE A 189 -1.27 -3.75 9.74
C ILE A 189 -1.29 -5.23 9.33
N LEU A 190 -0.23 -5.73 8.69
CA LEU A 190 -0.15 -7.11 8.19
C LEU A 190 -0.43 -8.17 9.27
N LEU A 191 0.07 -7.95 10.48
CA LEU A 191 -0.01 -8.90 11.60
C LEU A 191 -1.17 -8.58 12.57
N SER A 192 -1.99 -7.57 12.26
CA SER A 192 -3.17 -7.25 13.05
C SER A 192 -4.20 -8.37 12.98
N LYS A 193 -4.95 -8.54 14.08
CA LYS A 193 -6.12 -9.43 14.10
C LYS A 193 -7.41 -8.70 13.73
N GLU A 194 -7.36 -7.38 13.72
CA GLU A 194 -8.53 -6.52 13.63
C GLU A 194 -8.66 -5.88 12.24
N ALA A 195 -7.56 -5.80 11.48
CA ALA A 195 -7.60 -5.19 10.16
C ALA A 195 -8.30 -6.10 9.13
N PRO A 196 -9.03 -5.51 8.16
CA PRO A 196 -9.61 -6.25 7.04
C PRO A 196 -8.54 -7.01 6.23
N THR A 197 -8.89 -8.18 5.70
CA THR A 197 -7.99 -8.99 4.86
C THR A 197 -7.35 -8.19 3.72
N TYR A 198 -8.10 -7.27 3.11
CA TYR A 198 -7.58 -6.44 2.03
C TYR A 198 -6.46 -5.49 2.50
N TRP A 199 -6.53 -4.99 3.74
CA TRP A 199 -5.46 -4.16 4.29
C TRP A 199 -4.20 -5.00 4.57
N HIS A 200 -4.38 -6.25 5.01
CA HIS A 200 -3.27 -7.19 5.16
C HIS A 200 -2.58 -7.47 3.82
N GLU A 201 -3.37 -7.67 2.76
CA GLU A 201 -2.86 -7.88 1.40
C GLU A 201 -2.02 -6.68 0.94
N LEU A 202 -2.55 -5.46 1.03
CA LEU A 202 -1.83 -4.24 0.65
C LEU A 202 -0.57 -3.99 1.49
N ALA A 203 -0.61 -4.30 2.79
CA ALA A 203 0.56 -4.21 3.65
C ALA A 203 1.64 -5.24 3.27
N ALA A 204 1.25 -6.48 2.94
CA ALA A 204 2.16 -7.50 2.45
C ALA A 204 2.78 -7.11 1.10
N GLU A 205 1.99 -6.60 0.16
CA GLU A 205 2.48 -6.11 -1.13
C GLU A 205 3.43 -4.92 -0.97
N THR A 206 3.14 -3.98 -0.06
CA THR A 206 4.01 -2.84 0.25
C THR A 206 5.36 -3.32 0.79
N LEU A 207 5.34 -4.24 1.77
CA LEU A 207 6.56 -4.84 2.31
C LEU A 207 7.32 -5.67 1.25
N THR A 208 6.60 -6.31 0.32
CA THR A 208 7.17 -7.07 -0.80
C THR A 208 7.96 -6.13 -1.71
N ASN A 209 7.38 -4.98 -2.07
CA ASN A 209 8.04 -3.96 -2.87
C ASN A 209 9.27 -3.39 -2.15
N ILE A 210 9.19 -3.17 -0.84
CA ILE A 210 10.34 -2.74 -0.03
C ILE A 210 11.46 -3.77 -0.05
N ALA A 211 11.12 -5.04 0.17
CA ALA A 211 12.07 -6.13 0.19
C ALA A 211 12.67 -6.42 -1.20
N ALA A 212 11.96 -6.11 -2.28
CA ALA A 212 12.46 -6.27 -3.65
C ALA A 212 13.68 -5.37 -3.93
N ILE A 213 13.67 -4.15 -3.38
CA ILE A 213 14.80 -3.20 -3.53
C ILE A 213 15.94 -3.57 -2.59
N ASP A 214 15.62 -3.76 -1.31
CA ASP A 214 16.59 -4.15 -0.29
C ASP A 214 15.85 -4.86 0.86
N PRO A 215 16.03 -6.19 1.01
CA PRO A 215 15.38 -6.97 2.06
C PRO A 215 15.65 -6.44 3.48
N SER A 216 16.80 -5.80 3.72
CA SER A 216 17.13 -5.26 5.03
C SER A 216 16.21 -4.10 5.45
N ARG A 217 15.71 -3.33 4.47
CA ARG A 217 14.77 -2.21 4.70
C ARG A 217 13.40 -2.70 5.16
N ALA A 218 13.03 -3.95 4.86
CA ALA A 218 11.80 -4.54 5.35
C ALA A 218 11.85 -4.85 6.86
N ALA A 219 13.02 -4.74 7.52
CA ALA A 219 13.17 -4.95 8.96
C ALA A 219 12.54 -6.26 9.46
N ALA A 220 12.68 -7.35 8.69
CA ALA A 220 12.08 -8.64 8.99
C ALA A 220 12.81 -9.32 10.15
N THR A 221 12.16 -9.35 11.32
CA THR A 221 12.63 -10.10 12.49
C THR A 221 12.15 -11.55 12.44
N LEU A 222 12.75 -12.42 13.27
CA LEU A 222 12.29 -13.81 13.41
C LEU A 222 10.79 -13.89 13.78
N SER A 223 10.32 -13.03 14.69
CA SER A 223 8.91 -13.02 15.09
C SER A 223 7.97 -12.64 13.95
N ARG A 224 8.36 -11.68 13.11
CA ARG A 224 7.62 -11.27 11.91
C ARG A 224 7.57 -12.40 10.89
N ILE A 225 8.73 -12.99 10.58
CA ILE A 225 8.81 -14.12 9.64
C ILE A 225 7.97 -15.31 10.11
N SER A 226 8.06 -15.68 11.39
CA SER A 226 7.27 -16.79 11.97
C SER A 226 5.77 -16.52 11.89
N ALA A 227 5.35 -15.28 12.18
CA ALA A 227 3.94 -14.87 12.08
C ALA A 227 3.44 -14.86 10.63
N THR A 228 4.19 -14.28 9.70
CA THR A 228 3.88 -14.27 8.25
C THR A 228 3.79 -15.67 7.70
N LEU A 229 4.73 -16.56 8.04
CA LEU A 229 4.69 -17.96 7.62
C LEU A 229 3.46 -18.69 8.18
N SER A 230 3.11 -18.44 9.43
CA SER A 230 1.91 -18.99 10.05
C SER A 230 0.64 -18.53 9.34
N LEU A 231 0.54 -17.24 8.99
CA LEU A 231 -0.56 -16.68 8.21
C LEU A 231 -0.62 -17.34 6.82
N PHE A 232 0.53 -17.44 6.14
CA PHE A 232 0.61 -18.05 4.81
C PHE A 232 0.10 -19.50 4.82
N LEU A 233 0.57 -20.32 5.77
CA LEU A 233 0.14 -21.71 5.89
C LEU A 233 -1.35 -21.82 6.22
N GLN A 234 -1.90 -20.92 7.02
CA GLN A 234 -3.35 -20.88 7.30
C GLN A 234 -4.16 -20.52 6.04
N VAL A 235 -3.74 -19.48 5.32
CA VAL A 235 -4.44 -18.96 4.15
C VAL A 235 -4.32 -19.90 2.94
N SER A 236 -3.22 -20.64 2.81
CA SER A 236 -3.00 -21.64 1.76
C SER A 236 -4.03 -22.79 1.76
N HIS A 237 -4.82 -22.90 2.83
CA HIS A 237 -5.93 -23.85 2.97
C HIS A 237 -7.32 -23.21 2.81
N SER A 238 -7.39 -21.93 2.46
CA SER A 238 -8.62 -21.13 2.35
C SER A 238 -8.84 -20.58 0.93
N ASP A 239 -10.01 -20.02 0.66
CA ASP A 239 -10.35 -19.41 -0.65
C ASP A 239 -9.72 -18.02 -0.89
N SER A 240 -8.88 -17.52 0.03
CA SER A 240 -8.27 -16.18 -0.06
C SER A 240 -6.94 -16.20 -0.83
N THR A 241 -7.03 -16.45 -2.13
CA THR A 241 -5.86 -16.57 -3.02
C THR A 241 -5.00 -15.30 -3.07
N GLY A 242 -5.62 -14.11 -3.14
CA GLY A 242 -4.89 -12.82 -3.23
C GLY A 242 -3.96 -12.57 -2.04
N PHE A 243 -4.48 -12.72 -0.83
CA PHE A 243 -3.68 -12.58 0.38
C PHE A 243 -2.61 -13.67 0.50
N GLY A 244 -2.93 -14.91 0.12
CA GLY A 244 -1.95 -16.01 0.06
C GLY A 244 -0.79 -15.71 -0.88
N LEU A 245 -1.08 -15.12 -2.05
CA LEU A 245 -0.09 -14.70 -3.04
C LEU A 245 0.80 -13.59 -2.48
N ALA A 246 0.22 -12.52 -1.93
CA ALA A 246 0.96 -11.41 -1.35
C ALA A 246 1.90 -11.83 -0.21
N LEU A 247 1.46 -12.76 0.66
CA LEU A 247 2.32 -13.34 1.70
C LEU A 247 3.45 -14.19 1.11
N CYS A 248 3.18 -14.95 0.05
CA CYS A 248 4.18 -15.78 -0.61
C CYS A 248 5.26 -14.92 -1.27
N ASP A 249 4.86 -13.87 -1.99
CA ASP A 249 5.78 -12.94 -2.65
C ASP A 249 6.64 -12.17 -1.63
N LEU A 250 6.06 -11.78 -0.50
CA LEU A 250 6.82 -11.18 0.61
C LEU A 250 7.90 -12.16 1.10
N LEU A 251 7.54 -13.41 1.38
CA LEU A 251 8.50 -14.43 1.81
C LEU A 251 9.56 -14.70 0.75
N CYS A 252 9.20 -14.71 -0.54
CA CYS A 252 10.13 -14.84 -1.65
C CYS A 252 11.20 -13.75 -1.64
N ASN A 253 10.78 -12.48 -1.56
CA ASN A 253 11.70 -11.35 -1.59
C ASN A 253 12.55 -11.25 -0.31
N LEU A 254 11.97 -11.58 0.85
CA LEU A 254 12.76 -11.70 2.08
C LEU A 254 13.82 -12.80 1.96
N CYS A 255 13.51 -13.93 1.33
CA CYS A 255 14.47 -15.03 1.13
C CYS A 255 15.60 -14.71 0.14
N CYS A 256 15.57 -13.56 -0.54
CA CYS A 256 16.74 -13.06 -1.27
C CYS A 256 17.87 -12.64 -0.32
N ASP A 257 17.56 -12.30 0.94
CA ASP A 257 18.55 -12.19 2.02
C ASP A 257 18.83 -13.55 2.67
N GLN A 258 20.11 -13.85 2.86
CA GLN A 258 20.55 -15.15 3.38
C GLN A 258 20.10 -15.38 4.83
N ALA A 259 20.08 -14.33 5.67
CA ALA A 259 19.68 -14.48 7.06
C ALA A 259 18.18 -14.78 7.15
N CYS A 260 17.35 -14.00 6.44
CA CYS A 260 15.91 -14.24 6.33
C CYS A 260 15.59 -15.63 5.77
N CYS A 261 16.29 -16.06 4.73
CA CYS A 261 16.13 -17.40 4.15
C CYS A 261 16.38 -18.51 5.20
N LEU A 262 17.43 -18.39 6.01
CA LEU A 262 17.72 -19.36 7.07
C LEU A 262 16.64 -19.35 8.18
N LEU A 263 16.12 -18.17 8.54
CA LEU A 263 15.02 -18.04 9.50
C LEU A 263 13.75 -18.73 8.98
N VAL A 264 13.38 -18.51 7.72
CA VAL A 264 12.22 -19.19 7.09
C VAL A 264 12.40 -20.71 7.09
N ILE A 265 13.60 -21.22 6.77
CA ILE A 265 13.87 -22.68 6.83
C ILE A 265 13.69 -23.21 8.26
N CYS A 266 14.19 -22.49 9.26
CA CYS A 266 14.07 -22.88 10.67
C CYS A 266 12.59 -22.93 11.11
N GLU A 267 11.80 -21.93 10.72
CA GLU A 267 10.37 -21.86 11.05
C GLU A 267 9.53 -22.87 10.27
N LEU A 268 9.84 -23.16 9.00
CA LEU A 268 9.19 -24.25 8.28
C LEU A 268 9.41 -25.61 8.97
N ASP A 269 10.59 -25.82 9.55
CA ASP A 269 10.91 -27.02 10.31
C ASP A 269 10.13 -27.11 11.64
N THR A 270 9.69 -26.00 12.23
CA THR A 270 8.86 -25.99 13.45
C THR A 270 7.37 -26.15 13.12
N CYS A 271 6.91 -25.61 11.98
CA CYS A 271 5.51 -25.63 11.56
C CYS A 271 5.07 -26.93 10.87
N ARG A 272 6.00 -27.78 10.43
CA ARG A 272 5.67 -29.02 9.68
C ARG A 272 4.76 -29.97 10.49
N PRO A 273 3.76 -30.61 9.84
CA PRO A 273 2.89 -31.57 10.51
C PRO A 273 3.67 -32.82 10.95
N ARG A 274 3.13 -33.56 11.94
CA ARG A 274 3.78 -34.75 12.52
C ARG A 274 4.15 -35.83 11.49
N GLY A 275 3.42 -35.92 10.39
CA GLY A 275 3.71 -36.85 9.28
C GLY A 275 5.00 -36.53 8.53
N HIS A 276 5.50 -35.29 8.62
CA HIS A 276 6.65 -34.77 7.88
C HIS A 276 7.91 -34.63 8.72
N LEU A 277 7.93 -35.14 9.95
CA LEU A 277 9.09 -35.01 10.86
C LEU A 277 10.39 -35.65 10.34
N ARG A 278 10.30 -36.53 9.34
CA ARG A 278 11.46 -37.17 8.68
C ARG A 278 11.98 -36.39 7.47
N HIS A 279 11.29 -35.32 7.09
CA HIS A 279 11.60 -34.48 5.95
C HIS A 279 11.85 -33.04 6.41
N SER A 280 12.64 -32.27 5.66
CA SER A 280 12.78 -30.83 5.91
C SER A 280 11.46 -30.12 5.62
N GLY A 281 11.18 -29.02 6.32
CA GLY A 281 10.01 -28.18 6.11
C GLY A 281 9.90 -27.64 4.67
N VAL A 282 11.02 -27.49 3.97
CA VAL A 282 11.04 -27.14 2.53
C VAL A 282 10.38 -28.23 1.66
N VAL A 283 10.52 -29.51 2.01
CA VAL A 283 9.85 -30.61 1.30
C VAL A 283 8.35 -30.58 1.57
N TYR A 284 7.96 -30.28 2.80
CA TYR A 284 6.55 -30.07 3.14
C TYR A 284 5.95 -28.91 2.32
N LEU A 285 6.66 -27.79 2.19
CA LEU A 285 6.22 -26.66 1.35
C LEU A 285 6.12 -27.05 -0.14
N ALA A 286 7.06 -27.85 -0.66
CA ALA A 286 6.99 -28.34 -2.04
C ALA A 286 5.75 -29.22 -2.28
N GLU A 287 5.42 -30.13 -1.36
CA GLU A 287 4.19 -30.94 -1.44
C GLU A 287 2.90 -30.10 -1.32
N LEU A 288 2.93 -28.99 -0.55
CA LEU A 288 1.82 -28.04 -0.52
C LEU A 288 1.68 -27.33 -1.86
N THR A 289 2.81 -26.94 -2.47
CA THR A 289 2.86 -26.26 -3.77
C THR A 289 2.22 -27.12 -4.87
N GLU A 290 2.50 -28.43 -4.89
CA GLU A 290 1.90 -29.36 -5.85
C GLU A 290 0.37 -29.45 -5.73
N LYS A 291 -0.18 -29.14 -4.55
CA LYS A 291 -1.62 -29.17 -4.26
C LYS A 291 -2.32 -27.83 -4.46
N ALA A 292 -1.56 -26.75 -4.68
CA ALA A 292 -2.13 -25.44 -4.95
C ALA A 292 -2.96 -25.47 -6.26
N GLN A 293 -4.18 -24.96 -6.19
CA GLN A 293 -5.10 -24.94 -7.35
C GLN A 293 -4.95 -23.67 -8.19
N ASP A 294 -4.57 -22.56 -7.56
CA ASP A 294 -4.34 -21.30 -8.26
C ASP A 294 -2.95 -21.27 -8.89
N ASP A 295 -2.89 -20.99 -10.20
CA ASP A 295 -1.65 -21.03 -10.97
C ASP A 295 -0.66 -19.93 -10.57
N ALA A 296 -1.14 -18.74 -10.20
CA ALA A 296 -0.28 -17.62 -9.81
C ALA A 296 0.36 -17.89 -8.43
N LEU A 297 -0.46 -18.28 -7.45
CA LEU A 297 0.03 -18.70 -6.14
C LEU A 297 1.00 -19.85 -6.25
N LYS A 298 0.70 -20.85 -7.09
CA LYS A 298 1.59 -21.99 -7.32
C LYS A 298 2.94 -21.54 -7.85
N GLN A 299 2.98 -20.63 -8.83
CA GLN A 299 4.24 -20.09 -9.36
C GLN A 299 5.07 -19.37 -8.28
N SER A 300 4.44 -18.52 -7.46
CA SER A 300 5.14 -17.86 -6.35
C SER A 300 5.65 -18.86 -5.30
N MET A 301 4.87 -19.89 -5.00
CA MET A 301 5.29 -20.98 -4.10
C MET A 301 6.47 -21.78 -4.68
N GLU A 302 6.48 -22.07 -5.98
CA GLU A 302 7.61 -22.72 -6.66
C GLU A 302 8.87 -21.86 -6.59
N ALA A 303 8.73 -20.53 -6.76
CA ALA A 303 9.84 -19.58 -6.58
C ALA A 303 10.35 -19.56 -5.13
N LEU A 304 9.46 -19.58 -4.14
CA LEU A 304 9.84 -19.66 -2.73
C LEU A 304 10.59 -20.96 -2.43
N VAL A 305 10.07 -22.10 -2.87
CA VAL A 305 10.71 -23.41 -2.74
C VAL A 305 12.08 -23.40 -3.42
N HIS A 306 12.20 -22.77 -4.58
CA HIS A 306 13.48 -22.61 -5.26
C HIS A 306 14.48 -21.80 -4.42
N ASN A 307 14.11 -20.61 -3.94
CA ASN A 307 14.98 -19.76 -3.12
C ASN A 307 15.44 -20.50 -1.86
N LEU A 308 14.49 -21.18 -1.18
CA LEU A 308 14.76 -22.00 -0.01
C LEU A 308 15.61 -23.24 -0.34
N SER A 309 15.55 -23.78 -1.55
CA SER A 309 16.35 -24.95 -1.98
C SER A 309 17.75 -24.58 -2.45
N TRP A 310 17.97 -23.34 -2.90
CA TRP A 310 19.25 -22.86 -3.45
C TRP A 310 20.08 -21.96 -2.51
N SER A 311 19.55 -21.50 -1.37
CA SER A 311 20.37 -20.83 -0.33
C SER A 311 21.57 -21.64 0.18
N ASP A 312 22.57 -20.96 0.77
CA ASP A 312 23.90 -21.51 1.11
C ASP A 312 23.85 -22.95 1.69
N PRO A 313 24.45 -23.93 0.99
CA PRO A 313 24.50 -25.32 1.43
C PRO A 313 25.12 -25.52 2.82
N THR A 314 26.00 -24.62 3.26
CA THR A 314 26.69 -24.70 4.55
C THR A 314 25.75 -24.30 5.69
N GLY A 315 25.06 -23.18 5.56
CA GLY A 315 23.99 -22.76 6.48
C GLY A 315 22.88 -23.81 6.59
N LYS A 316 22.40 -24.35 5.46
CA LYS A 316 21.40 -25.43 5.44
C LYS A 316 21.85 -26.69 6.13
N ARG A 317 23.05 -27.19 5.82
CA ARG A 317 23.59 -28.39 6.48
C ARG A 317 23.73 -28.16 7.98
N SER A 318 24.08 -26.94 8.40
CA SER A 318 24.19 -26.61 9.82
C SER A 318 22.81 -26.67 10.48
N VAL A 319 21.80 -25.98 9.94
CA VAL A 319 20.43 -26.01 10.49
C VAL A 319 19.82 -27.42 10.47
N GLN A 320 19.89 -28.10 9.33
CA GLN A 320 19.21 -29.39 9.10
C GLN A 320 19.92 -30.59 9.75
N LYS A 321 21.26 -30.60 9.85
CA LYS A 321 21.98 -31.72 10.48
C LYS A 321 22.21 -31.53 11.98
N LEU A 322 22.29 -30.29 12.47
CA LEU A 322 22.64 -30.02 13.86
C LEU A 322 21.43 -29.63 14.73
N ALA A 323 20.21 -29.61 14.18
CA ALA A 323 18.99 -29.17 14.89
C ALA A 323 19.18 -27.78 15.56
N LEU A 324 19.93 -26.89 14.88
CA LEU A 324 20.33 -25.57 15.39
C LEU A 324 19.18 -24.55 15.49
N CYS A 325 17.92 -24.93 15.26
CA CYS A 325 16.78 -24.05 15.53
C CYS A 325 16.79 -23.52 16.98
N SER A 326 17.34 -24.28 17.93
CA SER A 326 17.55 -23.85 19.32
C SER A 326 18.78 -22.94 19.56
N PHE A 327 19.68 -22.83 18.59
CA PHE A 327 20.95 -22.10 18.68
C PHE A 327 20.91 -20.75 17.95
N MET A 328 20.13 -20.67 16.86
CA MET A 328 19.87 -19.43 16.10
C MET A 328 19.18 -18.35 16.93
N THR A 329 18.37 -18.73 17.93
CA THR A 329 17.71 -17.82 18.88
C THR A 329 18.72 -17.00 19.70
N ARG A 330 19.99 -17.41 19.76
CA ARG A 330 21.08 -16.70 20.46
C ARG A 330 21.84 -15.71 19.59
N PHE A 331 21.96 -15.93 18.27
CA PHE A 331 22.71 -15.04 17.38
C PHE A 331 21.88 -13.84 16.89
N ALA A 332 20.56 -13.98 16.80
CA ALA A 332 19.67 -12.87 16.41
C ALA A 332 19.48 -11.80 17.51
N LEU A 333 20.14 -11.95 18.67
CA LEU A 333 20.06 -11.03 19.81
C LEU A 333 21.33 -10.19 20.02
N GLU A 334 22.40 -10.42 19.26
CA GLU A 334 23.59 -9.55 19.35
C GLU A 334 23.43 -8.35 18.41
N PRO A 335 23.50 -7.11 18.92
CA PRO A 335 23.55 -5.94 18.06
C PRO A 335 24.83 -6.01 17.22
N ALA A 336 24.74 -5.61 15.96
CA ALA A 336 25.88 -5.45 15.08
C ALA A 336 27.00 -4.72 15.83
N ILE A 337 28.13 -5.40 16.02
CA ILE A 337 29.34 -4.76 16.53
C ILE A 337 29.70 -3.69 15.50
N SER A 338 29.53 -2.43 15.90
CA SER A 338 29.93 -1.27 15.11
C SER A 338 31.43 -1.36 14.80
N SER A 339 31.76 -1.34 13.52
CA SER A 339 33.10 -1.01 13.02
C SER A 339 33.03 0.26 12.19
#